data_AF-A0A3M1EU86-F1
#
_entry.id   AF-A0A3M1EU86-F1
#
_cell.length_a   1.000
_cell.length_b   1.000
_cell.length_c   1.000
_cell.angle_alpha   90.00
_cell.angle_beta   90.00
_cell.angle_gamma   90.00
#
_symmetry.space_group_name_H-M   'P 1'
#
loop_
_entity.id
_entity.type
_entity.pdbx_description
1 polymer ?
#
loop_
_entity_poly.entity_id
_entity_poly.type
_entity_poly.pdbx_seq_one_letter_code
_entity_poly.pdbx_strand_id
1 'polypeptide(L)' 'LTLSPARREAVRHGQFLPADSAPPAPEVAAFDEAGQLVAILIPHPSGMLKPKKVFP' A
#
# COMPACT_ATOMS: atom_id res chain seq x y z
N LEU A 1 0.37 3.86 -6.21
CA LEU A 1 1.47 2.90 -6.01
C LEU A 1 1.06 1.57 -6.63
N THR A 2 1.84 0.99 -7.53
CA THR A 2 1.56 -0.36 -8.05
C THR A 2 2.29 -1.39 -7.20
N LEU A 3 1.61 -2.46 -6.79
CA LEU A 3 2.13 -3.52 -5.93
C LEU A 3 2.49 -4.75 -6.76
N SER A 4 3.66 -5.31 -6.47
CA SER A 4 3.98 -6.68 -6.90
C SER A 4 3.10 -7.70 -6.16
N PRO A 5 2.95 -8.93 -6.66
CA PRO A 5 2.15 -9.97 -6.01
C PRO A 5 2.53 -10.22 -4.54
N ALA A 6 3.83 -10.20 -4.21
CA ALA A 6 4.31 -10.39 -2.84
C ALA A 6 3.91 -9.23 -1.92
N ARG A 7 4.02 -7.98 -2.39
CA ARG A 7 3.61 -6.79 -1.61
C ARG A 7 2.09 -6.72 -1.44
N ARG A 8 1.34 -7.14 -2.48
CA ARG A 8 -0.11 -7.28 -2.43
C ARG A 8 -0.54 -8.23 -1.31
N GLU A 9 0.08 -9.40 -1.24
CA GLU A 9 -0.21 -10.38 -0.21
C GLU A 9 0.17 -9.86 1.18
N ALA A 10 1.34 -9.23 1.33
CA ALA A 10 1.75 -8.60 2.58
C ALA A 10 0.72 -7.57 3.08
N VAL A 11 0.22 -6.70 2.21
CA VAL A 11 -0.81 -5.69 2.54
C VAL A 11 -2.13 -6.35 2.96
N ARG A 12 -2.53 -7.46 2.31
CA ARG A 12 -3.74 -8.22 2.69
C ARG A 12 -3.64 -8.80 4.11
N HIS A 13 -2.44 -9.16 4.55
CA HIS A 13 -2.16 -9.59 5.93
C HIS A 13 -1.87 -8.43 6.89
N GLY A 14 -2.13 -7.18 6.49
CA GLY A 14 -1.94 -6.00 7.34
C GLY A 14 -0.48 -5.58 7.54
N GLN A 15 0.46 -6.14 6.77
CA GLN A 15 1.87 -5.78 6.86
C GLN A 15 2.12 -4.38 6.29
N PHE A 16 3.12 -3.71 6.86
CA PHE A 16 3.49 -2.37 6.46
C PHE A 16 4.45 -2.45 5.28
N LEU A 17 4.38 -1.48 4.37
CA LEU A 17 5.29 -1.38 3.23
C LEU A 17 6.30 -0.26 3.46
N PRO A 18 7.53 -0.37 2.95
CA PRO A 18 8.40 0.80 2.89
C PRO A 18 7.77 1.88 2.00
N ALA A 19 7.94 3.15 2.37
CA ALA A 19 7.38 4.29 1.63
C ALA A 19 8.13 4.60 0.32
N ASP A 20 9.05 3.73 -0.11
CA ASP A 20 9.93 3.92 -1.26
C ASP A 20 9.15 4.42 -2.47
N SER A 21 9.46 5.64 -2.89
CA SER A 21 8.90 6.30 -4.06
C SER A 21 7.38 6.54 -4.02
N ALA A 22 6.72 6.35 -2.88
CA ALA A 22 5.31 6.69 -2.75
C ALA A 22 5.14 8.22 -2.77
N PRO A 23 4.11 8.75 -3.46
CA PRO A 23 3.84 10.17 -3.44
C PRO A 23 3.66 10.66 -2.00
N PRO A 24 4.18 11.85 -1.63
CA PRO A 24 3.90 12.47 -0.34
C PRO A 24 2.43 12.91 -0.32
N ALA A 25 1.56 11.98 0.06
CA ALA A 25 0.13 12.16 0.13
C ALA A 25 -0.39 11.64 1.48
N PRO A 26 -1.45 12.25 2.03
CA PRO A 26 -2.07 11.77 3.27
C PRO A 26 -2.65 10.36 3.10
N GLU A 27 -3.03 10.00 1.87
CA GLU A 27 -3.48 8.67 1.48
C GLU A 27 -2.83 8.27 0.16
N VAL A 28 -2.36 7.03 0.09
CA VAL A 28 -1.71 6.45 -1.09
C VAL A 28 -2.58 5.28 -1.58
N ALA A 29 -3.18 5.44 -2.75
CA ALA A 29 -3.88 4.35 -3.42
C ALA A 29 -2.87 3.31 -3.94
N ALA A 30 -3.11 2.05 -3.60
CA ALA A 30 -2.30 0.91 -3.99
C ALA A 30 -3.08 0.01 -4.97
N PHE A 31 -2.52 -0.20 -6.15
CA PHE A 31 -3.10 -0.99 -7.24
C PHE A 31 -2.27 -2.26 -7.47
N ASP A 32 -2.86 -3.32 -8.02
CA ASP A 32 -2.08 -4.44 -8.55
C ASP A 32 -1.62 -4.18 -9.99
N GLU A 33 -0.93 -5.16 -10.58
CA GLU A 33 -0.41 -5.08 -11.95
C GLU A 33 -1.52 -5.02 -13.02
N ALA A 34 -2.74 -5.44 -12.69
CA ALA A 34 -3.91 -5.32 -13.56
C ALA A 34 -4.60 -3.95 -13.43
N GLY A 35 -4.12 -3.08 -12.54
CA GLY A 35 -4.71 -1.77 -12.27
C GLY A 35 -5.91 -1.82 -11.32
N GLN A 36 -6.19 -2.95 -10.68
CA GLN A 36 -7.25 -3.05 -9.68
C GLN A 36 -6.81 -2.40 -8.36
N LEU A 37 -7.69 -1.61 -7.75
CA LEU A 37 -7.45 -1.04 -6.43
C LEU A 37 -7.45 -2.15 -5.36
N VAL A 38 -6.33 -2.31 -4.65
CA VAL A 38 -6.17 -3.33 -3.60
C VAL A 38 -6.20 -2.71 -2.21
N ALA A 39 -5.66 -1.51 -2.02
CA ALA A 39 -5.65 -0.88 -0.70
C ALA A 39 -5.53 0.65 -0.75
N ILE A 40 -5.95 1.28 0.35
CA ILE A 40 -5.56 2.63 0.74
C ILE A 40 -4.52 2.51 1.85
N LEU A 41 -3.35 3.11 1.63
CA LEU A 41 -2.25 3.16 2.58
C LEU A 41 -2.09 4.57 3.15
N ILE A 42 -1.57 4.70 4.38
CA ILE A 42 -1.25 5.99 4.99
C ILE A 42 0.20 6.02 5.48
N PRO A 43 0.89 7.17 5.42
CA PRO A 43 2.21 7.33 6.03
C PRO A 43 2.18 7.07 7.53
N HIS A 44 3.21 6.38 8.02
CA HIS A 44 3.45 6.11 9.44
C HIS A 44 4.74 6.82 9.89
N PRO A 45 4.84 7.30 11.15
CA PRO A 45 6.04 8.00 11.65
C PRO A 45 7.35 7.22 11.53
N SER A 46 7.29 5.89 11.37
CA SER A 46 8.45 5.03 11.13
C SER A 46 8.98 5.07 9.69
N GLY A 47 8.45 5.93 8.81
CA GLY A 47 8.80 5.97 7.40
C GLY A 47 8.18 4.84 6.55
N MET A 48 7.16 4.17 7.09
CA MET A 48 6.46 3.06 6.43
C MET A 48 5.05 3.50 5.99
N LEU A 49 4.46 2.77 5.07
CA LEU A 49 3.06 2.84 4.68
C LEU A 49 2.27 1.76 5.41
N LYS A 50 1.29 2.19 6.21
CA LYS A 50 0.37 1.32 6.92
C LYS A 50 -0.90 1.11 6.08
N PRO A 51 -1.41 -0.12 5.95
CA PRO A 51 -2.75 -0.35 5.38
C PRO A 51 -3.83 0.31 6.25
N LYS A 52 -4.60 1.22 5.65
CA LYS A 52 -5.79 1.84 6.25
C LYS A 52 -7.07 1.10 5.86
N LYS A 53 -7.16 0.70 4.59
CA LYS A 53 -8.27 -0.09 4.04
C LYS A 53 -7.75 -1.06 3.01
N VAL A 54 -8.20 -2.31 3.06
CA VAL A 54 -7.88 -3.35 2.08
C VAL A 54 -9.17 -3.78 1.39
N PHE A 55 -9.10 -3.97 0.07
CA PHE A 55 -10.22 -4.40 -0.76
C PHE A 55 -10.05 -5.88 -1.14
N PRO A 56 -11.17 -6.63 -1.31
CA PRO A 56 -11.15 -8.02 -1.73
C PRO A 56 -10.50 -8.20 -3.10
#